data_AF-A0A448WD81-F1
#
_entry.id   AF-A0A448WD81-F1
#
_cell.length_a   1.000
_cell.length_b   1.000
_cell.length_c   1.000
_cell.angle_alpha   90.00
_cell.angle_beta   90.00
_cell.angle_gamma   90.00
#
_symmetry.space_group_name_H-M   'P 1'
#
loop_
_entity.id
_entity.type
_entity.pdbx_description
1 polymer ?
#
loop_
_entity_poly.entity_id
_entity_poly.type
_entity_poly.pdbx_seq_one_letter_code
_entity_poly.pdbx_strand_id
1 'polypeptide(L)'
;MDYFVSLFSANRKSSKGDIRSNARAMSKLSMEAERVMKILSANTETIAQVESLFENEDFKAKITRTDFETICHELFERISVPIFSALEAAQLPLPAIKEVILMGGGSRIPKVQDILMKITGKTELGKGINTDEAAALGAVYQAAYHSPGFRVMRFIVKDASPYAIAVGF
;
A
#
# COMPACT_ATOMS: atom_id res chain seq x y z
N MET A 1 -0.87 -12.76 -4.39
CA MET A 1 0.02 -13.77 -4.97
C MET A 1 -0.47 -15.18 -4.66
N ASP A 2 -0.66 -15.55 -3.39
CA ASP A 2 -1.08 -16.92 -3.02
C ASP A 2 -2.38 -17.37 -3.68
N TYR A 3 -3.37 -16.47 -3.80
CA TYR A 3 -4.60 -16.75 -4.53
C TYR A 3 -4.35 -17.17 -6.00
N PHE A 4 -3.38 -16.56 -6.69
CA PHE A 4 -3.06 -16.94 -8.08
C PHE A 4 -2.32 -18.26 -8.12
N VAL A 5 -1.47 -18.53 -7.13
CA VAL A 5 -0.82 -19.84 -6.98
C VAL A 5 -1.87 -20.93 -6.78
N SER A 6 -2.83 -20.74 -5.88
CA SER A 6 -3.91 -21.71 -5.67
C SER A 6 -4.78 -21.90 -6.91
N LEU A 7 -5.13 -20.81 -7.61
CA LEU A 7 -5.90 -20.89 -8.85
C LEU A 7 -5.14 -21.62 -9.96
N PHE A 8 -3.85 -21.35 -10.12
CA PHE A 8 -3.03 -22.04 -11.12
C PHE A 8 -2.89 -23.52 -10.77
N SER A 9 -2.56 -23.85 -9.52
CA SER A 9 -2.44 -25.24 -9.05
C SER A 9 -3.74 -26.03 -9.18
N ALA A 10 -4.90 -25.39 -9.06
CA ALA A 10 -6.20 -26.04 -9.22
C ALA A 10 -6.59 -26.28 -10.70
N ASN A 11 -6.10 -25.44 -11.63
CA ASN A 11 -6.52 -25.47 -13.03
C ASN A 11 -5.45 -26.03 -14.00
N ARG A 12 -4.24 -26.32 -13.51
CA ARG A 12 -3.15 -26.87 -14.32
C ARG A 12 -3.41 -28.32 -14.72
N LYS A 13 -2.88 -28.72 -15.88
CA LYS A 13 -3.03 -30.06 -16.43
C LYS A 13 -1.97 -31.03 -15.89
N SER A 14 -0.75 -30.55 -15.67
CA SER A 14 0.36 -31.32 -15.10
C SER A 14 0.37 -31.23 -13.58
N SER A 15 0.44 -32.38 -12.91
CA SER A 15 0.64 -32.45 -11.45
C SER A 15 2.11 -32.43 -11.03
N LYS A 16 3.04 -32.24 -11.98
CA LYS A 16 4.48 -32.24 -11.67
C LYS A 16 4.89 -30.92 -11.00
N GLY A 17 5.65 -31.03 -9.91
CA GLY A 17 6.24 -29.92 -9.19
C GLY A 17 5.25 -28.98 -8.48
N ASP A 18 5.77 -28.15 -7.57
CA ASP A 18 5.06 -27.00 -7.00
C ASP A 18 5.61 -25.72 -7.63
N ILE A 19 4.75 -24.85 -8.16
CA ILE A 19 5.15 -23.56 -8.71
C ILE A 19 5.92 -22.69 -7.70
N ARG A 20 5.66 -22.85 -6.39
CA ARG A 20 6.38 -22.15 -5.32
C ARG A 20 7.88 -22.45 -5.31
N SER A 21 8.30 -23.60 -5.82
CA SER A 21 9.71 -23.96 -5.97
C SER A 21 10.42 -23.23 -7.12
N ASN A 22 9.67 -22.58 -8.01
CA ASN A 22 10.21 -21.88 -9.17
C ASN A 22 10.17 -20.36 -8.97
N ALA A 23 11.32 -19.79 -8.62
CA ALA A 23 11.48 -18.36 -8.37
C ALA A 23 11.09 -17.48 -9.58
N ARG A 24 11.34 -17.95 -10.80
CA ARG A 24 10.99 -17.21 -12.03
C ARG A 24 9.47 -17.15 -12.23
N ALA A 25 8.78 -18.26 -12.02
CA ALA A 25 7.32 -18.33 -12.11
C ALA A 25 6.67 -17.45 -11.03
N MET A 26 7.17 -17.52 -9.79
CA MET A 26 6.70 -16.69 -8.69
C MET A 26 6.91 -15.19 -8.95
N SER A 27 8.04 -14.80 -9.53
CA SER A 27 8.28 -13.41 -9.92
C SER A 27 7.27 -12.91 -10.97
N LYS A 28 7.01 -13.71 -12.02
CA LYS A 28 5.98 -13.39 -13.03
C LYS A 28 4.60 -13.21 -12.39
N LEU A 29 4.19 -14.11 -11.48
CA LEU A 29 2.93 -13.98 -10.76
C LEU A 29 2.89 -12.75 -9.84
N SER A 30 4.02 -12.37 -9.23
CA SER A 30 4.10 -11.16 -8.40
C SER A 30 3.83 -9.91 -9.22
N MET A 31 4.52 -9.77 -10.36
CA MET A 31 4.35 -8.64 -11.27
C MET A 31 2.91 -8.56 -11.79
N GLU A 32 2.32 -9.72 -12.12
CA GLU A 32 0.95 -9.78 -12.59
C GLU A 32 -0.06 -9.44 -11.50
N ALA A 33 0.14 -9.90 -10.26
CA ALA A 33 -0.70 -9.53 -9.13
C ALA A 33 -0.64 -8.02 -8.84
N GLU A 34 0.53 -7.41 -8.94
CA GLU A 34 0.69 -5.95 -8.78
C GLU A 34 -0.04 -5.19 -9.92
N ARG A 35 0.10 -5.66 -11.17
CA ARG A 35 -0.62 -5.08 -12.32
C ARG A 35 -2.13 -5.15 -12.11
N VAL A 36 -2.65 -6.31 -11.71
CA VAL A 36 -4.07 -6.52 -11.43
C VAL A 36 -4.55 -5.58 -10.33
N MET A 37 -3.81 -5.47 -9.21
CA MET A 37 -4.14 -4.55 -8.12
C MET A 37 -4.26 -3.08 -8.60
N LYS A 38 -3.29 -2.63 -9.41
CA LYS A 38 -3.32 -1.26 -9.98
C LYS A 38 -4.54 -1.05 -10.87
N ILE A 39 -4.87 -2.01 -11.73
CA ILE A 39 -6.03 -1.92 -12.62
C ILE A 39 -7.34 -1.91 -11.84
N LEU A 40 -7.48 -2.77 -10.82
CA LEU A 40 -8.68 -2.85 -9.98
C LEU A 40 -8.89 -1.62 -9.09
N SER A 41 -7.84 -0.81 -8.87
CA SER A 41 -7.97 0.49 -8.21
C SER A 41 -8.75 1.49 -9.07
N ALA A 42 -8.74 1.34 -10.39
CA ALA A 42 -9.49 2.19 -11.34
C ALA A 42 -10.74 1.50 -11.93
N ASN A 43 -10.68 0.18 -12.13
CA ASN A 43 -11.71 -0.61 -12.82
C ASN A 43 -12.36 -1.63 -11.87
N THR A 44 -13.53 -2.13 -12.24
CA THR A 44 -14.27 -3.11 -11.44
C THR A 44 -13.84 -4.55 -11.70
N GLU A 45 -13.22 -4.84 -12.84
CA GLU A 45 -12.72 -6.17 -13.20
C GLU A 45 -11.52 -6.10 -14.16
N THR A 46 -10.78 -7.19 -14.25
CA THR A 46 -9.69 -7.38 -15.20
C THR A 46 -9.42 -8.87 -15.44
N ILE A 47 -8.59 -9.19 -16.43
CA ILE A 47 -8.08 -10.53 -16.66
C ILE A 47 -6.59 -10.53 -16.30
N ALA A 48 -6.25 -11.39 -15.33
CA ALA A 48 -4.88 -11.73 -15.01
C ALA A 48 -4.37 -12.75 -16.04
N GLN A 49 -3.21 -12.52 -16.66
CA GLN A 49 -2.65 -13.45 -17.65
C GLN A 49 -1.12 -13.48 -17.64
N VAL A 50 -0.55 -14.68 -17.73
CA VAL A 50 0.90 -14.91 -17.82
C VAL A 50 1.17 -16.07 -18.76
N GLU A 51 1.92 -15.82 -19.82
CA GLU A 51 2.36 -16.85 -20.77
C GLU A 51 3.52 -17.68 -20.22
N SER A 52 3.45 -18.99 -20.47
CA SER A 52 4.43 -20.00 -20.05
C SER A 52 4.87 -19.76 -18.62
N LEU A 53 3.89 -19.77 -17.71
CA LEU A 53 4.10 -19.44 -16.31
C LEU A 53 4.95 -20.52 -15.63
N PHE A 54 4.55 -21.78 -15.79
CA PHE A 54 5.23 -22.93 -15.19
C PHE A 54 4.96 -24.17 -16.04
N GLU A 55 5.99 -24.99 -16.30
CA GLU A 55 5.91 -26.19 -17.16
C GLU A 55 5.27 -25.96 -18.55
N ASN A 56 5.51 -24.79 -19.14
CA ASN A 56 4.92 -24.34 -20.42
C ASN A 56 3.39 -24.23 -20.38
N GLU A 57 2.78 -24.18 -19.20
CA GLU A 57 1.35 -23.87 -19.04
C GLU A 57 1.15 -22.36 -18.82
N ASP A 58 0.16 -21.81 -19.52
CA ASP A 58 -0.25 -20.42 -19.37
C ASP A 58 -1.18 -20.26 -18.15
N PHE A 59 -1.15 -19.09 -17.53
CA PHE A 59 -2.10 -18.69 -16.50
C PHE A 59 -3.06 -17.65 -17.06
N LYS A 60 -4.36 -17.86 -16.83
CA LYS A 60 -5.40 -16.88 -17.15
C LYS A 60 -6.52 -16.96 -16.11
N ALA A 61 -6.88 -15.83 -15.51
CA ALA A 61 -7.97 -15.76 -14.53
C ALA A 61 -8.71 -14.43 -14.65
N LYS A 62 -10.05 -14.45 -14.67
CA LYS A 62 -10.86 -13.25 -14.52
C LYS A 62 -10.94 -12.91 -13.03
N ILE A 63 -10.74 -11.64 -12.68
CA ILE A 63 -10.76 -11.17 -11.29
C ILE A 63 -11.51 -9.86 -11.21
N THR A 64 -12.41 -9.77 -10.23
CA THR A 64 -13.16 -8.56 -9.92
C THR A 64 -12.57 -7.82 -8.72
N ARG A 65 -12.94 -6.55 -8.57
CA ARG A 65 -12.58 -5.75 -7.38
C ARG A 65 -13.14 -6.39 -6.11
N THR A 66 -14.34 -6.94 -6.17
CA THR A 66 -14.97 -7.65 -5.05
C THR A 66 -14.19 -8.90 -4.64
N ASP A 67 -13.65 -9.66 -5.60
CA ASP A 67 -12.78 -10.80 -5.30
C ASP A 67 -11.50 -10.33 -4.60
N PHE A 68 -10.84 -9.31 -5.16
CA PHE A 68 -9.65 -8.70 -4.57
C PHE A 68 -9.91 -8.22 -3.13
N GLU A 69 -11.04 -7.54 -2.91
CA GLU A 69 -11.38 -7.05 -1.59
C GLU A 69 -11.62 -8.17 -0.58
N THR A 70 -12.22 -9.27 -1.03
CA THR A 70 -12.44 -10.47 -0.21
C THR A 70 -11.12 -11.14 0.15
N ILE A 71 -10.22 -11.30 -0.84
CA ILE A 71 -8.89 -11.90 -0.64
C ILE A 71 -8.05 -11.07 0.35
N CYS A 72 -8.20 -9.75 0.33
CA CYS A 72 -7.44 -8.83 1.19
C CYS A 72 -8.18 -8.42 2.48
N HIS A 73 -9.31 -9.05 2.81
CA HIS A 73 -10.16 -8.65 3.92
C HIS A 73 -9.40 -8.48 5.25
N GLU A 74 -8.62 -9.49 5.65
CA GLU A 74 -7.85 -9.47 6.89
C GLU A 74 -6.85 -8.30 6.93
N LEU A 75 -6.24 -7.95 5.78
CA LEU A 75 -5.32 -6.81 5.70
C LEU A 75 -6.03 -5.48 5.90
N PHE A 76 -7.26 -5.37 5.40
CA PHE A 76 -8.07 -4.16 5.53
C PHE A 76 -8.55 -3.92 6.96
N GLU A 77 -8.87 -4.98 7.71
CA GLU A 77 -9.25 -4.85 9.13
C GLU A 77 -8.13 -4.21 9.97
N ARG A 78 -6.87 -4.53 9.63
CA ARG A 78 -5.69 -4.01 10.32
C ARG A 78 -5.39 -2.54 10.05
N ILE A 79 -6.05 -1.88 9.09
CA ILE A 79 -5.80 -0.46 8.77
C ILE A 79 -6.11 0.44 9.97
N SER A 80 -7.10 0.05 10.77
CA SER A 80 -7.53 0.83 11.94
C SER A 80 -6.46 0.89 13.05
N VAL A 81 -5.71 -0.19 13.24
CA VAL A 81 -4.73 -0.35 14.32
C VAL A 81 -3.71 0.78 14.38
N PRO A 82 -2.92 1.07 13.31
CA PRO A 82 -1.92 2.13 13.37
C PRO A 82 -2.52 3.54 13.57
N ILE A 83 -3.75 3.78 13.13
CA ILE A 83 -4.44 5.07 13.31
C ILE A 83 -4.72 5.29 14.80
N PHE A 84 -5.29 4.30 15.47
CA PHE A 84 -5.60 4.39 16.89
C PHE A 84 -4.34 4.42 17.76
N SER A 85 -3.32 3.62 17.43
CA SER A 85 -2.04 3.67 18.13
C SER A 85 -1.36 5.03 18.01
N ALA A 86 -1.43 5.68 16.84
CA ALA A 86 -0.87 7.02 16.66
C ALA A 86 -1.63 8.09 17.47
N LEU A 87 -2.96 8.00 17.51
CA LEU A 87 -3.80 8.89 18.32
C LEU A 87 -3.55 8.72 19.82
N GLU A 88 -3.42 7.48 20.28
CA GLU A 88 -3.09 7.14 21.66
C GLU A 88 -1.71 7.70 22.06
N ALA A 89 -0.68 7.46 21.24
CA ALA A 89 0.66 8.00 21.47
C ALA A 89 0.69 9.54 21.47
N ALA A 90 -0.14 10.17 20.64
CA ALA A 90 -0.30 11.63 20.60
C ALA A 90 -1.21 12.18 21.72
N GLN A 91 -1.89 11.32 22.48
CA GLN A 91 -2.92 11.69 23.46
C GLN A 91 -4.03 12.56 22.85
N LEU A 92 -4.41 12.28 21.61
CA LEU A 92 -5.43 13.01 20.87
C LEU A 92 -6.67 12.15 20.64
N PRO A 93 -7.88 12.69 20.83
CA PRO A 93 -9.09 11.97 20.47
C PRO A 93 -9.28 11.99 18.93
N LEU A 94 -9.98 10.99 18.39
CA LEU A 94 -10.25 10.88 16.95
C LEU A 94 -10.82 12.15 16.28
N PRO A 95 -11.74 12.93 16.90
CA PRO A 95 -12.24 14.18 16.33
C PRO A 95 -11.19 15.29 16.18
N ALA A 96 -10.02 15.14 16.81
CA ALA A 96 -8.91 16.09 16.63
C ALA A 96 -8.30 16.02 15.20
N ILE A 97 -8.54 14.93 14.46
CA ILE A 97 -8.12 14.83 13.06
C ILE A 97 -8.91 15.84 12.22
N LYS A 98 -8.21 16.83 11.66
CA LYS A 98 -8.81 17.85 10.80
C LYS A 98 -8.88 17.40 9.34
N GLU A 99 -7.79 16.82 8.85
CA GLU A 99 -7.61 16.38 7.47
C GLU A 99 -6.84 15.06 7.44
N VAL A 100 -7.11 14.24 6.43
CA VAL A 100 -6.40 12.98 6.17
C VAL A 100 -5.72 13.11 4.82
N ILE A 101 -4.39 13.22 4.83
CA ILE A 101 -3.58 13.30 3.60
C ILE A 101 -3.11 11.89 3.26
N LEU A 102 -3.40 11.44 2.04
CA LEU A 102 -3.00 10.12 1.58
C LEU A 102 -1.55 10.14 1.10
N MET A 103 -0.80 9.08 1.37
CA MET A 103 0.58 8.93 0.92
C MET A 103 0.81 7.47 0.46
N GLY A 104 1.58 7.30 -0.61
CA GLY A 104 1.96 6.00 -1.15
C GLY A 104 0.88 5.29 -1.99
N GLY A 105 1.31 4.38 -2.86
CA GLY A 105 0.44 3.74 -3.87
C GLY A 105 -0.71 2.92 -3.29
N GLY A 106 -0.52 2.24 -2.16
CA GLY A 106 -1.58 1.43 -1.54
C GLY A 106 -2.78 2.25 -1.05
N SER A 107 -2.58 3.53 -0.74
CA SER A 107 -3.66 4.44 -0.32
C SER A 107 -4.64 4.78 -1.46
N ARG A 108 -4.29 4.46 -2.71
CA ARG A 108 -5.14 4.67 -3.90
C ARG A 108 -6.22 3.61 -4.07
N ILE A 109 -6.14 2.50 -3.32
CA ILE A 109 -7.15 1.45 -3.35
C ILE A 109 -8.47 2.01 -2.79
N PRO A 110 -9.60 1.96 -3.53
CA PRO A 110 -10.88 2.52 -3.08
C PRO A 110 -11.31 2.05 -1.69
N LYS A 111 -11.19 0.73 -1.42
CA LYS A 111 -11.52 0.15 -0.13
C LYS A 111 -10.74 0.75 1.04
N VAL A 112 -9.46 1.07 0.84
CA VAL A 112 -8.63 1.72 1.86
C VAL A 112 -9.16 3.12 2.16
N GLN A 113 -9.52 3.88 1.13
CA GLN A 113 -10.09 5.22 1.28
C GLN A 113 -11.45 5.20 1.99
N ASP A 114 -12.31 4.25 1.64
CA ASP A 114 -13.61 4.06 2.30
C ASP A 114 -13.46 3.78 3.79
N ILE A 115 -12.50 2.92 4.16
CA ILE A 115 -12.18 2.62 5.56
C ILE A 115 -11.68 3.88 6.28
N LEU A 116 -10.77 4.65 5.66
CA LEU A 116 -10.26 5.88 6.24
C LEU A 116 -11.35 6.92 6.45
N MET A 117 -12.23 7.14 5.48
CA MET A 117 -13.39 8.04 5.59
C MET A 117 -14.33 7.58 6.70
N LYS A 118 -14.64 6.28 6.76
CA LYS A 118 -15.50 5.69 7.80
C LYS A 118 -14.91 5.86 9.20
N ILE A 119 -13.62 5.60 9.38
CA ILE A 119 -12.94 5.75 10.67
C ILE A 119 -12.93 7.22 11.09
N THR A 120 -12.52 8.11 10.19
CA THR A 120 -12.30 9.53 10.53
C THR A 120 -13.56 10.40 10.49
N GLY A 121 -14.68 9.86 9.99
CA GLY A 121 -15.94 10.58 9.79
C GLY A 121 -15.84 11.67 8.71
N LYS A 122 -14.84 11.60 7.84
CA LYS A 122 -14.60 12.60 6.79
C LYS A 122 -15.39 12.23 5.54
N THR A 123 -15.96 13.24 4.88
CA THR A 123 -16.63 13.10 3.59
C THR A 123 -15.64 13.00 2.44
N GLU A 124 -14.45 13.58 2.60
CA GLU A 124 -13.39 13.61 1.59
C GLU A 124 -12.02 13.45 2.23
N LEU A 125 -11.07 12.91 1.47
CA LEU A 125 -9.66 12.77 1.84
C LEU A 125 -8.85 13.85 1.12
N GLY A 126 -7.79 14.32 1.75
CA GLY A 126 -6.93 15.39 1.24
C GLY A 126 -6.25 15.00 -0.07
N LYS A 127 -6.51 15.78 -1.13
CA LYS A 127 -5.95 15.61 -2.49
C LYS A 127 -5.08 16.79 -2.93
N GLY A 128 -4.81 17.74 -2.03
CA GLY A 128 -4.07 18.97 -2.35
C GLY A 128 -2.56 18.79 -2.56
N ILE A 129 -2.04 17.57 -2.42
CA ILE A 129 -0.61 17.27 -2.46
C ILE A 129 -0.35 16.15 -3.47
N ASN A 130 0.67 16.31 -4.30
CA ASN A 130 1.19 15.21 -5.12
C ASN A 130 1.90 14.19 -4.23
N THR A 131 1.25 13.07 -3.99
CA THR A 131 1.69 12.05 -3.02
C THR A 131 2.93 11.27 -3.48
N ASP A 132 3.26 11.29 -4.78
CA ASP A 132 4.43 10.58 -5.31
C ASP A 132 5.73 11.39 -5.14
N GLU A 133 5.62 12.73 -5.06
CA GLU A 133 6.78 13.64 -5.05
C GLU A 133 6.96 14.36 -3.71
N ALA A 134 5.89 14.48 -2.91
CA ALA A 134 5.90 15.31 -1.69
C ALA A 134 7.01 14.96 -0.70
N ALA A 135 7.30 13.67 -0.53
CA ALA A 135 8.39 13.22 0.35
C ALA A 135 9.77 13.68 -0.16
N ALA A 136 10.01 13.53 -1.47
CA ALA A 136 11.27 13.95 -2.09
C ALA A 136 11.44 15.48 -2.05
N LEU A 137 10.38 16.23 -2.37
CA LEU A 137 10.39 17.69 -2.32
C LEU A 137 10.60 18.21 -0.89
N GLY A 138 9.95 17.61 0.10
CA GLY A 138 10.16 17.95 1.51
C GLY A 138 11.61 17.71 1.95
N ALA A 139 12.22 16.60 1.54
CA ALA A 139 13.61 16.30 1.82
C ALA A 139 14.58 17.30 1.16
N VAL A 140 14.35 17.63 -0.12
CA VAL A 140 15.15 18.64 -0.85
C VAL A 140 15.04 20.01 -0.16
N TYR A 141 13.84 20.40 0.26
CA TYR A 141 13.63 21.66 0.96
C TYR A 141 14.35 21.69 2.31
N GLN A 142 14.30 20.60 3.06
CA GLN A 142 15.04 20.46 4.32
C GLN A 142 16.57 20.52 4.08
N ALA A 143 17.08 19.89 3.03
CA ALA A 143 18.50 19.99 2.66
C ALA A 143 18.90 21.42 2.28
N ALA A 144 18.06 22.13 1.52
CA ALA A 144 18.28 23.53 1.16
C ALA A 144 18.27 24.44 2.41
N TYR A 145 17.40 24.18 3.39
CA TYR A 145 17.37 24.92 4.66
C TYR A 145 18.68 24.80 5.45
N HIS A 146 19.33 23.64 5.42
CA HIS A 146 20.64 23.42 6.07
C HIS A 146 21.84 23.86 5.20
N SER A 147 21.62 24.19 3.93
CA SER A 147 22.68 24.58 3.02
C SER A 147 22.97 26.08 3.10
N PRO A 148 24.24 26.49 3.27
CA PRO A 148 24.60 27.91 3.36
C PRO A 148 24.38 28.66 2.03
N GLY A 149 24.27 27.94 0.90
CA GLY A 149 24.13 28.53 -0.44
C GLY A 149 22.70 28.90 -0.84
N PHE A 150 21.70 28.51 -0.06
CA PHE A 150 20.28 28.73 -0.39
C PHE A 150 19.58 29.49 0.73
N ARG A 151 18.67 30.39 0.35
CA ARG A 151 17.74 31.05 1.28
C ARG A 151 16.33 30.54 1.00
N VAL A 152 15.79 29.80 1.95
CA VAL A 152 14.42 29.29 1.92
C VAL A 152 13.60 29.86 3.08
N MET A 153 12.27 29.76 3.02
CA MET A 153 11.45 30.18 4.15
C MET A 153 11.74 29.30 5.36
N ARG A 154 11.81 29.92 6.53
CA ARG A 154 12.08 29.20 7.77
C ARG A 154 10.86 28.38 8.18
N PHE A 155 11.08 27.10 8.41
CA PHE A 155 10.12 26.18 9.03
C PHE A 155 10.87 25.33 10.05
N ILE A 156 10.16 24.88 11.08
CA ILE A 156 10.75 24.09 12.16
C ILE A 156 10.08 22.72 12.14
N VAL A 157 10.89 21.69 11.94
CA VAL A 157 10.45 20.29 12.07
C VAL A 157 10.82 19.81 13.46
N LYS A 158 9.84 19.30 14.21
CA LYS A 158 10.05 18.58 15.46
C LYS A 158 9.50 17.18 15.26
N ASP A 159 10.34 16.19 15.47
CA ASP A 159 9.97 14.77 15.34
C ASP A 159 10.01 14.09 16.70
N ALA A 160 9.29 12.98 16.84
CA ALA A 160 9.22 12.22 18.08
C ALA A 160 10.30 11.12 18.12
N SER A 161 10.89 10.90 19.30
CA SER A 161 11.63 9.66 19.56
C SER A 161 10.66 8.62 20.13
N PRO A 162 10.34 7.54 19.39
CA PRO A 162 9.39 6.54 19.87
C PRO A 162 9.92 5.73 21.06
N TYR A 163 11.24 5.71 21.27
CA TYR A 163 11.88 4.94 22.34
C TYR A 163 12.62 5.86 23.31
N ALA A 164 12.64 5.46 24.58
CA ALA A 164 13.38 6.14 25.64
C ALA A 164 14.89 6.00 25.41
N ILE A 165 15.63 7.09 25.65
CA ILE A 165 17.08 7.11 25.56
C ILE A 165 17.63 7.11 26.99
N ALA A 166 18.32 6.03 27.36
CA ALA A 166 19.05 5.95 28.61
C ALA A 166 20.51 6.37 28.37
N VAL A 167 21.05 7.22 29.23
CA VAL A 167 22.46 7.60 29.24
C VAL A 167 23.08 7.05 30.51
N GLY A 168 24.01 6.12 30.37
CA GLY A 168 24.87 5.67 31.46
C GLY A 168 26.10 6.55 31.54
N PHE A 169 26.53 6.86 32.77
CA PHE A 169 27.77 7.57 33.07
C PHE A 169 28.69 6.64 33.85
#